data_AF-R4YSR1-F1
#
_entry.id   AF-R4YSR1-F1
#
_cell.length_a   1.000
_cell.length_b   1.000
_cell.length_c   1.000
_cell.angle_alpha   90.00
_cell.angle_beta   90.00
_cell.angle_gamma   90.00
#
_symmetry.space_group_name_H-M   'P 1'
#
loop_
_entity.id
_entity.type
_entity.pdbx_description
1 polymer ?
#
loop_
_entity_poly.entity_id
_entity_poly.type
_entity_poly.pdbx_seq_one_letter_code
_entity_poly.pdbx_strand_id
1 'polypeptide(L)'
;MSESNIQLSQAEQLDRFHQLEKTIRHCPSPLQQTPLQEAQLNEYIDLGLEMAGKAGLTNHPQLQESWLKRVYKTLFETTLDLVEPEYWRELCRAYLYQPLFALKYLYRNHPQGQRKIQILYQELSVTSRYLY
;
A
#
# COMPACT_ATOMS: atom_id res chain seq x y z
N MET A 1 7.19 -30.60 10.24
CA MET A 1 8.14 -29.60 9.75
C MET A 1 7.68 -28.27 10.30
N SER A 2 8.44 -27.72 11.23
CA SER A 2 8.07 -26.52 11.99
C SER A 2 8.37 -25.31 11.13
N GLU A 3 7.33 -24.66 10.60
CA GLU A 3 7.45 -23.33 10.02
C GLU A 3 7.89 -22.38 11.13
N SER A 4 9.17 -22.02 11.10
CA SER A 4 9.75 -21.02 11.97
C SER A 4 9.08 -19.68 11.65
N ASN A 5 8.08 -19.35 12.44
CA ASN A 5 7.41 -18.06 12.42
C ASN A 5 8.39 -17.01 12.99
N ILE A 6 9.31 -16.55 12.16
CA ILE A 6 10.30 -15.53 12.53
C ILE A 6 9.52 -14.22 12.69
N GLN A 7 9.14 -13.90 13.92
CA GLN A 7 8.66 -12.56 14.25
C GLN A 7 9.83 -11.59 14.09
N LEU A 8 9.88 -10.89 12.96
CA LEU A 8 10.82 -9.81 12.71
C LEU A 8 10.67 -8.74 13.80
N SER A 9 11.79 -8.20 14.27
CA SER A 9 11.78 -7.01 15.12
C SER A 9 11.15 -5.82 14.38
N GLN A 10 10.65 -4.83 15.12
CA GLN A 10 10.03 -3.65 14.51
C GLN A 10 10.96 -2.91 13.54
N ALA A 11 12.26 -2.91 13.82
CA ALA A 11 13.28 -2.33 12.94
C ALA A 11 13.41 -3.11 11.63
N GLU A 12 13.47 -4.44 11.71
CA GLU A 12 13.57 -5.30 10.52
C GLU A 12 12.30 -5.27 9.67
N GLN A 13 11.11 -5.19 10.29
CA GLN A 13 9.84 -4.99 9.58
C GLN A 13 9.85 -3.67 8.79
N LEU A 14 10.38 -2.59 9.39
CA LEU A 14 10.47 -1.28 8.75
C LEU A 14 11.47 -1.29 7.57
N ASP A 15 12.63 -1.91 7.76
CA ASP A 15 13.63 -2.05 6.71
C ASP A 15 13.10 -2.91 5.56
N ARG A 16 12.42 -4.02 5.87
CA ARG A 16 11.78 -4.88 4.86
C ARG A 16 10.70 -4.12 4.10
N PHE A 17 9.85 -3.38 4.80
CA PHE A 17 8.85 -2.52 4.18
C PHE A 17 9.48 -1.51 3.21
N HIS A 18 10.59 -0.87 3.60
CA HIS A 18 11.29 0.08 2.72
C HIS A 18 11.93 -0.58 1.50
N GLN A 19 12.48 -1.78 1.64
CA GLN A 19 13.02 -2.55 0.52
C GLN A 19 11.93 -2.93 -0.48
N LEU A 20 10.80 -3.42 0.03
CA LEU A 20 9.64 -3.77 -0.78
C LEU A 20 9.07 -2.52 -1.45
N GLU A 21 8.96 -1.39 -0.75
CA GLU A 21 8.48 -0.13 -1.33
C GLU A 21 9.29 0.29 -2.57
N LYS A 22 10.63 0.20 -2.49
CA LYS A 22 11.51 0.48 -3.64
C LYS A 22 11.26 -0.49 -4.79
N THR A 23 10.99 -1.75 -4.47
CA THR A 23 10.67 -2.81 -5.45
C THR A 23 9.28 -2.61 -6.07
N ILE A 24 8.31 -2.06 -5.33
CA ILE A 24 6.99 -1.73 -5.87
C ILE A 24 7.06 -0.53 -6.81
N ARG A 25 7.87 0.47 -6.46
CA ARG A 25 8.10 1.64 -7.31
C ARG A 25 8.83 1.30 -8.60
N HIS A 26 9.72 0.30 -8.56
CA HIS A 26 10.53 -0.12 -9.70
C HIS A 26 10.50 -1.62 -9.85
N CYS A 27 9.83 -2.10 -10.91
CA CYS A 27 9.65 -3.52 -11.15
C CYS A 27 11.03 -4.23 -11.18
N PRO A 28 11.24 -5.27 -10.37
CA PRO A 28 12.55 -5.91 -10.21
C PRO A 28 13.00 -6.69 -11.45
N SER A 29 12.09 -6.96 -12.40
CA SER A 29 12.39 -7.69 -13.62
C SER A 29 11.52 -7.18 -14.77
N PRO A 30 12.03 -7.08 -16.00
CA PRO A 30 11.19 -6.83 -17.17
C PRO A 30 10.40 -8.08 -17.59
N LEU A 31 10.74 -9.26 -17.04
CA LEU A 31 10.07 -10.52 -17.32
C LEU A 31 8.97 -10.74 -16.29
N GLN A 32 7.80 -11.14 -16.77
CA GLN A 32 6.67 -11.51 -15.91
C GLN A 32 7.05 -12.76 -15.09
N GLN A 33 7.23 -12.55 -13.78
CA GLN A 33 7.50 -13.59 -12.79
C GLN A 33 6.37 -13.55 -11.76
N THR A 34 5.16 -13.82 -12.25
CA THR A 34 3.89 -13.58 -11.55
C THR A 34 3.91 -13.99 -10.07
N PRO A 35 4.35 -15.21 -9.69
CA PRO A 35 4.22 -15.66 -8.30
C PRO A 35 5.12 -14.89 -7.32
N LEU A 36 6.36 -14.57 -7.72
CA LEU A 36 7.31 -13.90 -6.85
C LEU A 36 6.96 -12.42 -6.67
N GLN A 37 6.62 -11.76 -7.78
CA GLN A 37 6.20 -10.37 -7.84
C GLN A 37 4.91 -10.15 -7.03
N GLU A 38 3.94 -11.04 -7.17
CA GLU A 38 2.70 -11.03 -6.39
C GLU A 38 2.97 -11.30 -4.90
N ALA A 39 3.85 -12.24 -4.56
CA ALA A 39 4.23 -12.48 -3.17
C ALA A 39 4.88 -11.24 -2.51
N GLN A 40 5.79 -10.55 -3.21
CA GLN A 40 6.41 -9.32 -2.72
C GLN A 40 5.40 -8.19 -2.55
N LEU A 41 4.46 -8.05 -3.48
CA LEU A 41 3.39 -7.07 -3.40
C LEU A 41 2.45 -7.34 -2.21
N ASN A 42 2.05 -8.60 -2.02
CA ASN A 42 1.26 -9.01 -0.85
C ASN A 42 2.00 -8.70 0.45
N GLU A 43 3.27 -9.11 0.56
CA GLU A 43 4.09 -8.85 1.74
C GLU A 43 4.20 -7.35 2.05
N TYR A 44 4.36 -6.51 1.03
CA TYR A 44 4.39 -5.05 1.20
C TYR A 44 3.09 -4.51 1.79
N ILE A 45 1.95 -4.97 1.26
CA ILE A 45 0.63 -4.53 1.71
C ILE A 45 0.38 -5.03 3.14
N ASP A 46 0.66 -6.30 3.42
CA ASP A 46 0.47 -6.90 4.74
C ASP A 46 1.28 -6.18 5.81
N LEU A 47 2.56 -5.90 5.56
CA LEU A 47 3.40 -5.14 6.49
C LEU A 47 2.85 -3.72 6.72
N GLY A 48 2.42 -3.04 5.65
CA GLY A 48 1.85 -1.70 5.78
C GLY A 48 0.53 -1.68 6.55
N LEU A 49 -0.33 -2.69 6.35
CA LEU A 49 -1.58 -2.88 7.09
C LEU A 49 -1.32 -3.26 8.55
N GLU A 50 -0.34 -4.12 8.81
CA GLU A 50 0.07 -4.51 10.17
C GLU A 50 0.56 -3.29 10.96
N MET A 51 1.44 -2.47 10.35
CA MET A 51 1.96 -1.25 10.96
C MET A 51 0.85 -0.22 11.22
N ALA A 52 -0.11 -0.09 10.29
CA ALA A 52 -1.31 0.72 10.51
C ALA A 52 -2.16 0.16 11.67
N GLY A 53 -2.33 -1.16 11.75
CA GLY A 53 -3.05 -1.83 12.83
C GLY A 53 -2.40 -1.58 14.20
N LYS A 54 -1.08 -1.73 14.31
CA LYS A 54 -0.31 -1.42 15.54
C LYS A 54 -0.47 0.05 15.96
N ALA A 55 -0.44 0.98 15.01
CA ALA A 55 -0.70 2.40 15.29
C ALA A 55 -2.13 2.63 15.81
N GLY A 56 -3.13 1.93 15.26
CA GLY A 56 -4.51 1.96 15.75
C GLY A 56 -4.64 1.43 17.18
N LEU A 57 -4.01 0.30 17.48
CA LEU A 57 -4.02 -0.32 18.82
C LEU A 57 -3.34 0.55 19.89
N THR A 58 -2.31 1.30 19.50
CA THR A 58 -1.60 2.24 20.37
C THR A 58 -2.22 3.65 20.41
N ASN A 59 -3.41 3.83 19.83
CA ASN A 59 -4.17 5.08 19.80
C ASN A 59 -3.45 6.25 19.09
N HIS A 60 -2.74 5.95 17.99
CA HIS A 60 -2.09 6.92 17.11
C HIS A 60 -2.78 6.98 15.74
N PRO A 61 -3.99 7.56 15.63
CA PRO A 61 -4.79 7.54 14.39
C PRO A 61 -4.12 8.25 13.21
N GLN A 62 -3.28 9.26 13.48
CA GLN A 62 -2.51 9.96 12.45
C GLN A 62 -1.43 9.07 11.84
N LEU A 63 -0.77 8.26 12.68
CA LEU A 63 0.23 7.29 12.22
C LEU A 63 -0.43 6.14 11.46
N GLN A 64 -1.59 5.68 11.92
CA GLN A 64 -2.41 4.71 11.20
C GLN A 64 -2.79 5.23 9.80
N GLU A 65 -3.29 6.47 9.71
CA GLU A 65 -3.61 7.11 8.42
C GLU A 65 -2.38 7.22 7.52
N SER A 66 -1.23 7.61 8.08
CA SER A 66 0.04 7.75 7.34
C SER A 66 0.49 6.45 6.69
N TRP A 67 0.46 5.33 7.44
CA TRP A 67 0.81 4.01 6.91
C TRP A 67 -0.10 3.60 5.75
N LEU A 68 -1.41 3.73 5.94
CA LEU A 68 -2.38 3.37 4.91
C LEU A 68 -2.25 4.24 3.64
N LYS A 69 -2.04 5.55 3.81
CA LYS A 69 -1.78 6.46 2.69
C LYS A 69 -0.49 6.12 1.96
N ARG A 70 0.57 5.74 2.67
CA ARG A 70 1.86 5.39 2.08
C ARG A 70 1.73 4.18 1.16
N VAL A 71 1.12 3.09 1.63
CA VAL A 71 0.86 1.89 0.80
C VAL A 71 0.00 2.26 -0.41
N TYR A 72 -1.11 2.97 -0.17
CA TYR A 72 -2.02 3.38 -1.23
C TYR A 72 -1.30 4.19 -2.32
N LYS A 73 -0.56 5.24 -1.92
CA LYS A 73 0.14 6.13 -2.85
C LYS A 73 1.21 5.39 -3.63
N THR A 74 1.99 4.53 -2.99
CA THR A 74 3.02 3.73 -3.69
C THR A 74 2.39 2.88 -4.79
N LEU A 75 1.36 2.08 -4.47
CA LEU A 75 0.68 1.26 -5.49
C LEU A 75 0.09 2.13 -6.60
N PHE A 76 -0.61 3.19 -6.22
CA PHE A 76 -1.28 4.07 -7.16
C PHE A 76 -0.31 4.78 -8.10
N GLU A 77 0.76 5.37 -7.58
CA GLU A 77 1.82 6.00 -8.38
C GLU A 77 2.44 5.00 -9.36
N THR A 78 2.72 3.76 -8.91
CA THR A 78 3.20 2.70 -9.81
C THR A 78 2.20 2.41 -10.94
N THR A 79 0.88 2.44 -10.71
CA THR A 79 -0.10 2.22 -11.79
C THR A 79 -0.06 3.29 -12.90
N LEU A 80 0.48 4.47 -12.58
CA LEU A 80 0.58 5.61 -13.49
C LEU A 80 1.95 5.74 -14.15
N ASP A 81 2.96 5.01 -13.68
CA ASP A 81 4.32 5.15 -14.17
C ASP A 81 4.52 4.42 -15.51
N LEU A 82 4.49 5.17 -16.61
CA LEU A 82 4.64 4.62 -17.96
C LEU A 82 6.02 3.98 -18.22
N VAL A 83 7.00 4.19 -17.35
CA VAL A 83 8.30 3.49 -17.40
C VAL A 83 8.15 2.03 -16.97
N GLU A 84 7.17 1.74 -16.11
CA GLU A 84 6.97 0.41 -15.54
C GLU A 84 6.18 -0.51 -16.50
N PRO A 85 6.53 -1.82 -16.54
CA PRO A 85 5.85 -2.79 -17.38
C PRO A 85 4.33 -2.82 -17.15
N GLU A 86 3.55 -2.98 -18.22
CA GLU A 86 2.08 -2.98 -18.16
C GLU A 86 1.54 -4.02 -17.15
N TYR A 87 2.06 -5.25 -17.18
CA TYR A 87 1.63 -6.29 -16.25
C TYR A 87 1.85 -5.89 -14.78
N TRP A 88 2.91 -5.12 -14.49
CA TRP A 88 3.22 -4.69 -13.13
C TRP A 88 2.27 -3.60 -12.66
N ARG A 89 1.97 -2.66 -13.55
CA ARG A 89 0.94 -1.63 -13.33
C ARG A 89 -0.43 -2.26 -13.11
N GLU A 90 -0.79 -3.27 -13.90
CA GLU A 90 -2.04 -4.01 -13.75
C GLU A 90 -2.12 -4.76 -12.42
N LEU A 91 -1.03 -5.40 -11.99
CA LEU A 91 -0.99 -6.07 -10.70
C LEU A 91 -1.15 -5.07 -9.54
N CYS A 92 -0.39 -3.97 -9.55
CA CYS A 92 -0.54 -2.91 -8.55
C CYS A 92 -1.98 -2.34 -8.53
N ARG A 93 -2.61 -2.19 -9.70
CA ARG A 93 -4.01 -1.77 -9.83
C ARG A 93 -4.98 -2.80 -9.23
N ALA A 94 -4.75 -4.09 -9.47
CA ALA A 94 -5.56 -5.17 -8.94
C ALA A 94 -5.53 -5.25 -7.41
N TYR A 95 -4.43 -4.84 -6.78
CA TYR A 95 -4.27 -4.87 -5.32
C TYR A 95 -4.62 -3.54 -4.61
N LEU A 96 -4.78 -2.45 -5.37
CA LEU A 96 -5.05 -1.11 -4.84
C LEU A 96 -6.30 -1.03 -3.95
N TYR A 97 -7.28 -1.93 -4.15
CA TYR A 97 -8.50 -1.95 -3.35
C TYR A 97 -8.24 -2.22 -1.86
N GLN A 98 -7.18 -2.96 -1.51
CA GLN A 98 -6.89 -3.34 -0.12
C GLN A 98 -6.57 -2.11 0.77
N PRO A 99 -5.54 -1.30 0.47
CA PRO A 99 -5.27 -0.09 1.25
C PRO A 99 -6.39 0.95 1.12
N LEU A 100 -7.08 1.01 -0.02
CA LEU A 100 -8.24 1.88 -0.20
C LEU A 100 -9.40 1.51 0.74
N PHE A 101 -9.68 0.22 0.89
CA PHE A 101 -10.71 -0.28 1.79
C PHE A 101 -10.36 0.06 3.24
N ALA A 102 -9.11 -0.16 3.65
CA ALA A 102 -8.63 0.19 4.99
C ALA A 102 -8.74 1.71 5.27
N LEU A 103 -8.38 2.57 4.31
CA LEU A 103 -8.54 4.03 4.44
C LEU A 103 -10.02 4.44 4.58
N LYS A 104 -10.92 3.85 3.78
CA LYS A 104 -12.36 4.10 3.87
C LYS A 104 -12.90 3.70 5.23
N TYR A 105 -12.47 2.55 5.75
CA TYR A 105 -12.85 2.08 7.08
C TYR A 105 -12.37 3.03 8.17
N LEU A 106 -11.10 3.45 8.12
CA LEU A 106 -10.52 4.41 9.07
C LEU A 106 -11.33 5.70 9.12
N TYR A 107 -11.68 6.27 7.96
CA TYR A 107 -12.42 7.53 7.93
C TYR A 107 -13.88 7.39 8.31
N ARG A 108 -14.53 6.26 8.06
CA ARG A 108 -15.93 6.05 8.47
C ARG A 108 -16.13 6.26 9.98
N ASN A 109 -15.11 5.97 10.78
CA ASN A 109 -15.14 6.09 12.23
C ASN A 109 -14.59 7.45 12.74
N HIS A 110 -14.25 8.38 11.85
CA HIS A 110 -13.68 9.68 12.20
C HIS A 110 -14.78 10.76 12.28
N PRO A 111 -14.73 11.71 13.23
CA PRO A 111 -15.73 12.80 13.35
C PRO A 111 -15.87 13.66 12.08
N GLN A 112 -14.78 13.76 11.31
CA GLN A 112 -14.72 14.43 10.00
C GLN A 112 -14.61 13.44 8.82
N GLY A 113 -15.09 12.22 8.99
CA GLY A 113 -14.92 11.10 8.07
C GLY A 113 -15.35 11.40 6.64
N GLN A 114 -16.53 11.98 6.46
CA GLN A 114 -17.04 12.35 5.14
C GLN A 114 -16.12 13.34 4.41
N ARG A 115 -15.58 14.36 5.11
CA ARG A 115 -14.66 15.33 4.53
C ARG A 115 -13.32 14.67 4.17
N LYS A 116 -12.78 13.81 5.04
CA LYS A 116 -11.55 13.06 4.74
C LYS A 116 -11.72 12.10 3.57
N ILE A 117 -12.87 11.44 3.46
CA ILE A 117 -13.23 10.61 2.30
C ILE A 117 -13.33 11.46 1.03
N GLN A 118 -13.96 12.63 1.09
CA GLN A 118 -14.03 13.55 -0.05
C GLN A 118 -12.64 14.04 -0.47
N ILE A 119 -11.78 14.42 0.48
CA ILE A 119 -10.39 14.81 0.19
C ILE A 119 -9.63 13.65 -0.42
N LEU A 120 -9.78 12.44 0.13
CA LEU A 120 -9.18 11.24 -0.46
C LEU A 120 -9.64 11.07 -1.91
N TYR A 121 -10.95 11.03 -2.16
CA TYR A 121 -11.48 10.92 -3.53
C TYR A 121 -11.08 12.09 -4.44
N GLN A 122 -10.93 13.30 -3.90
CA GLN A 122 -10.41 14.44 -4.66
C GLN A 122 -8.96 14.21 -5.05
N GLU A 123 -8.09 13.80 -4.11
CA GLU A 123 -6.71 13.38 -4.38
C GLU A 123 -6.66 12.29 -5.44
N LEU A 124 -7.59 11.31 -5.42
CA LEU A 124 -7.69 10.25 -6.42
C LEU A 124 -8.19 10.77 -7.78
N SER A 125 -9.14 11.70 -7.77
CA SER A 125 -9.78 12.22 -8.97
C SER A 125 -8.87 13.16 -9.75
N VAL A 126 -8.02 13.93 -9.06
CA VAL A 126 -7.04 14.84 -9.69
C VAL A 126 -6.05 14.03 -10.50
N THR A 127 -5.61 12.88 -10.01
CA THR A 127 -4.72 11.98 -10.76
C THR A 127 -5.43 11.22 -11.88
N SER A 128 -6.74 10.93 -11.75
CA SER A 128 -7.54 10.38 -12.86
C SER A 128 -7.79 11.37 -14.01
N ARG A 129 -7.70 12.69 -13.76
CA ARG A 129 -7.91 13.72 -14.79
C ARG A 129 -6.70 13.99 -15.67
N TYR A 130 -5.52 13.49 -15.29
CA TYR A 130 -4.32 13.50 -16.14
C TYR A 130 -4.14 12.18 -16.92
N LEU A 131 -5.14 11.28 -16.85
CA LEU A 131 -5.15 9.97 -17.50
C LEU A 131 -5.97 9.92 -18.82
N TYR A 132 -6.42 11.07 -19.33
CA TYR A 132 -7.12 11.18 -20.62
C TYR A 132 -6.61 12.36 -21.44
#